data_AF-A0AAN0NGJ3-F1
#
_entry.id   AF-A0AAN0NGJ3-F1
#
_cell.length_a   1.000
_cell.length_b   1.000
_cell.length_c   1.000
_cell.angle_alpha   90.00
_cell.angle_beta   90.00
_cell.angle_gamma   90.00
#
_symmetry.space_group_name_H-M   'P 1'
#
loop_
_entity.id
_entity.type
_entity.pdbx_description
1 polymer ?
#
loop_
_entity_poly.entity_id
_entity_poly.type
_entity_poly.pdbx_seq_one_letter_code
_entity_poly.pdbx_strand_id
1 'polypeptide(L)'
;MKAALFVGGWEGHNPQEFSDWYQTLLEENGFEVDVYDTLEPLERPADLADVDLITPIWSSARSGHREEFGNMTKPQEDGLLKLIANGCGLAGWHGHMGDAFRDRPTYHFLIGGQFVAHPRLAR
;
A
#
# COMPACT_ATOMS: atom_id res chain seq x y z
N MET A 1 -5.57 15.62 -10.67
CA MET A 1 -4.62 14.53 -10.43
C MET A 1 -5.41 13.36 -9.90
N LYS A 2 -4.98 12.12 -10.11
CA LYS A 2 -5.70 10.94 -9.66
C LYS A 2 -4.87 10.12 -8.70
N ALA A 3 -5.47 9.72 -7.58
CA ALA A 3 -4.86 8.87 -6.58
C ALA A 3 -5.62 7.55 -6.43
N ALA A 4 -4.89 6.47 -6.17
CA ALA A 4 -5.46 5.17 -5.85
C ALA A 4 -4.99 4.72 -4.45
N LEU A 5 -5.95 4.46 -3.57
CA LEU A 5 -5.72 3.93 -2.23
C LEU A 5 -6.03 2.43 -2.22
N PHE A 6 -5.10 1.62 -1.72
CA PHE A 6 -5.29 0.17 -1.55
C PHE A 6 -5.37 -0.15 -0.06
N VAL A 7 -6.55 -0.46 0.43
CA VAL A 7 -6.89 -0.49 1.86
C VAL A 7 -7.13 -1.92 2.32
N GLY A 8 -6.43 -2.34 3.36
CA GLY A 8 -6.63 -3.67 3.93
C GLY A 8 -5.60 -4.06 4.97
N GLY A 9 -5.43 -5.38 5.15
CA GLY A 9 -4.51 -5.94 6.12
C GLY A 9 -5.04 -5.94 7.55
N TRP A 10 -4.18 -5.64 8.51
CA TRP A 10 -4.53 -5.77 9.92
C TRP A 10 -5.40 -4.63 10.45
N GLU A 11 -6.62 -4.96 10.86
CA GLU A 11 -7.58 -4.03 11.49
C GLU A 11 -7.04 -3.29 12.72
N GLY A 12 -6.05 -3.85 13.43
CA GLY A 12 -5.42 -3.17 14.58
C GLY A 12 -4.63 -1.91 14.22
N HIS A 13 -4.42 -1.64 12.93
CA HIS A 13 -3.88 -0.37 12.42
C HIS A 13 -4.97 0.54 11.80
N ASN A 14 -6.25 0.23 11.98
CA ASN A 14 -7.40 1.03 11.54
C ASN A 14 -7.32 1.48 10.05
N PRO A 15 -7.12 0.55 9.10
CA PRO A 15 -6.86 0.91 7.70
C PRO A 15 -7.99 1.75 7.09
N GLN A 16 -9.26 1.46 7.42
CA GLN A 16 -10.39 2.23 6.91
C GLN A 16 -10.41 3.67 7.43
N GLU A 17 -10.23 3.87 8.75
CA GLU A 17 -10.23 5.23 9.32
C GLU A 17 -9.11 6.09 8.74
N PHE A 18 -7.92 5.50 8.52
CA PHE A 18 -6.82 6.19 7.86
C PHE A 18 -7.08 6.44 6.38
N SER A 19 -7.76 5.53 5.69
CA SER A 19 -8.19 5.73 4.29
C SER A 19 -9.17 6.90 4.19
N ASP A 20 -10.20 6.95 5.04
CA ASP A 20 -11.21 8.02 5.01
C ASP A 20 -10.57 9.40 5.26
N TRP A 21 -9.68 9.48 6.24
CA TRP A 21 -8.91 10.70 6.53
C TRP A 21 -8.02 11.10 5.34
N TYR A 22 -7.29 10.15 4.76
CA TYR A 22 -6.33 10.43 3.70
C TYR A 22 -7.03 10.76 2.37
N GLN A 23 -8.14 10.09 2.07
CA GLN A 23 -9.02 10.44 0.95
C GLN A 23 -9.47 11.90 1.08
N THR A 24 -10.00 12.29 2.25
CA THR A 24 -10.42 13.68 2.50
C THR A 24 -9.27 14.66 2.25
N LEU A 25 -8.08 14.37 2.78
CA LEU A 25 -6.89 15.20 2.60
C LEU A 25 -6.51 15.34 1.11
N LEU A 26 -6.52 14.26 0.35
CA LEU A 26 -6.20 14.26 -1.08
C LEU A 26 -7.23 15.04 -1.90
N GLU A 27 -8.51 14.84 -1.64
CA GLU A 27 -9.61 15.56 -2.30
C GLU A 27 -9.54 17.07 -2.03
N GLU A 28 -9.25 17.48 -0.79
CA GLU A 28 -8.99 18.89 -0.43
C GLU A 28 -7.79 19.49 -1.18
N ASN A 29 -6.84 18.66 -1.60
CA ASN A 29 -5.68 19.04 -2.41
C ASN A 29 -5.89 18.83 -3.93
N GLY A 30 -7.13 18.59 -4.38
CA GLY A 30 -7.50 18.55 -5.80
C GLY A 30 -7.22 17.22 -6.50
N PHE A 31 -7.13 16.12 -5.75
CA PHE A 31 -7.12 14.77 -6.32
C PHE A 31 -8.53 14.21 -6.48
N GLU A 32 -8.74 13.46 -7.55
CA GLU A 32 -9.78 12.44 -7.62
C GLU A 32 -9.22 11.16 -6.99
N VAL A 33 -9.98 10.52 -6.09
CA VAL A 33 -9.49 9.39 -5.29
C VAL A 33 -10.33 8.15 -5.54
N ASP A 34 -9.68 7.10 -6.01
CA ASP A 34 -10.25 5.74 -6.06
C ASP A 34 -9.76 4.94 -4.85
N VAL A 35 -10.68 4.26 -4.17
CA VAL A 35 -10.38 3.41 -3.00
C VAL A 35 -10.70 1.97 -3.34
N TYR A 36 -9.73 1.08 -3.15
CA TYR A 36 -9.84 -0.35 -3.40
C TYR A 36 -9.58 -1.13 -2.11
N ASP A 37 -10.47 -2.07 -1.79
CA ASP A 37 -10.32 -3.04 -0.70
C ASP A 37 -9.58 -4.33 -1.13
N THR A 38 -9.08 -4.34 -2.36
CA THR A 38 -8.35 -5.44 -2.98
C THR A 38 -7.21 -4.92 -3.85
N LEU A 39 -6.18 -5.73 -4.02
CA LEU A 39 -5.04 -5.45 -4.89
C LEU A 39 -5.28 -5.87 -6.35
N GLU A 40 -6.41 -6.49 -6.66
CA GLU A 40 -6.75 -6.99 -8.01
C GLU A 40 -6.57 -5.95 -9.14
N PRO A 41 -6.91 -4.65 -8.97
CA PRO A 41 -6.67 -3.64 -10.01
C PRO A 41 -5.21 -3.56 -10.48
N LEU A 42 -4.25 -3.88 -9.61
CA LEU A 42 -2.83 -3.91 -9.97
C LEU A 42 -2.51 -5.00 -11.00
N GLU A 43 -3.34 -6.03 -11.17
CA GLU A 43 -3.15 -7.04 -12.23
C GLU A 43 -3.40 -6.47 -13.63
N ARG A 44 -4.07 -5.32 -13.72
CA ARG A 44 -4.42 -4.62 -14.96
C ARG A 44 -3.86 -3.18 -14.93
N PRO A 45 -2.53 -2.99 -14.92
CA PRO A 45 -1.92 -1.66 -14.78
C PRO A 45 -2.25 -0.70 -15.94
N ALA A 46 -2.79 -1.19 -17.07
CA ALA A 46 -3.28 -0.32 -18.13
C ALA A 46 -4.52 0.49 -17.71
N ASP A 47 -5.35 -0.06 -16.83
CA ASP A 47 -6.57 0.57 -16.33
C ASP A 47 -6.26 1.67 -15.29
N LEU A 48 -5.02 1.67 -14.77
CA LEU A 48 -4.50 2.64 -13.80
C LEU A 48 -3.45 3.59 -14.41
N ALA A 49 -3.35 3.65 -15.74
CA ALA A 49 -2.32 4.42 -16.43
C ALA A 49 -2.46 5.95 -16.24
N ASP A 50 -3.63 6.42 -15.80
CA ASP A 50 -3.93 7.81 -15.47
C ASP A 50 -3.73 8.14 -13.99
N VAL A 51 -3.32 7.16 -13.16
CA VAL A 51 -3.07 7.37 -11.73
C VAL A 51 -1.72 8.03 -11.52
N ASP A 52 -1.75 9.22 -10.91
CA ASP A 52 -0.56 10.00 -10.56
C ASP A 52 0.09 9.52 -9.24
N LEU A 53 -0.71 8.98 -8.31
CA LEU A 53 -0.26 8.60 -6.97
C LEU A 53 -0.92 7.30 -6.49
N ILE A 54 -0.12 6.32 -6.08
CA ILE A 54 -0.58 5.12 -5.37
C ILE A 54 -0.19 5.23 -3.90
N THR A 55 -1.09 4.86 -3.01
CA THR A 55 -0.80 4.72 -1.57
C THR A 55 -1.34 3.40 -1.04
N PRO A 56 -0.48 2.44 -0.66
CA PRO A 56 -0.91 1.28 0.12
C PRO A 56 -1.24 1.73 1.56
N ILE A 57 -2.44 1.37 2.00
CA ILE A 57 -2.91 1.48 3.37
C ILE A 57 -3.11 0.05 3.88
N TRP A 58 -1.99 -0.68 4.03
CA TRP A 58 -1.99 -2.13 4.25
C TRP A 58 -0.97 -2.54 5.31
N SER A 59 -1.28 -3.47 6.22
CA SER A 59 -0.26 -3.94 7.19
C SER A 59 -0.41 -5.40 7.58
N SER A 60 0.67 -6.03 8.05
CA SER A 60 0.73 -7.47 8.37
C SER A 60 0.94 -7.75 9.87
N ALA A 61 0.34 -6.94 10.74
CA ALA A 61 0.23 -7.15 12.19
C ALA A 61 1.53 -7.44 12.96
N ARG A 62 2.69 -6.93 12.52
CA ARG A 62 3.97 -7.10 13.24
C ARG A 62 4.42 -8.56 13.41
N SER A 63 3.90 -9.49 12.60
CA SER A 63 4.26 -10.92 12.62
C SER A 63 4.85 -11.37 11.29
N GLY A 64 5.34 -12.62 11.20
CA GLY A 64 5.48 -13.26 9.89
C GLY A 64 4.17 -13.16 9.10
N HIS A 65 4.26 -13.20 7.77
CA HIS A 65 3.07 -13.11 6.92
C HIS A 65 2.03 -14.17 7.35
N ARG A 66 0.78 -13.72 7.50
CA ARG A 66 -0.39 -14.58 7.72
C ARG A 66 -1.40 -14.29 6.62
N GLU A 67 -2.00 -15.36 6.10
CA GLU A 67 -2.95 -15.31 5.00
C GLU A 67 -4.13 -14.36 5.28
N GLU A 68 -4.59 -14.31 6.54
CA GLU A 68 -5.68 -13.43 6.99
C GLU A 68 -5.40 -11.93 6.82
N PHE A 69 -4.14 -11.50 6.77
CA PHE A 69 -3.78 -10.10 6.50
C PHE A 69 -3.63 -9.81 5.01
N GLY A 70 -3.82 -10.81 4.15
CA GLY A 70 -3.62 -10.70 2.71
C GLY A 70 -2.19 -10.35 2.31
N ASN A 71 -1.95 -10.49 1.01
CA ASN A 71 -0.65 -10.23 0.42
C ASN A 71 -0.80 -9.86 -1.04
N MET A 72 0.27 -9.29 -1.59
CA MET A 72 0.38 -9.07 -3.02
C MET A 72 0.68 -10.40 -3.72
N THR A 73 -0.02 -10.68 -4.81
CA THR A 73 0.37 -11.73 -5.76
C THR A 73 1.49 -11.25 -6.68
N LYS A 74 2.17 -12.16 -7.39
CA LYS A 74 3.22 -11.75 -8.35
C LYS A 74 2.69 -10.85 -9.48
N PRO A 75 1.52 -11.12 -10.10
CA PRO A 75 0.93 -10.21 -11.07
C PRO A 75 0.64 -8.81 -10.52
N GLN A 76 0.14 -8.72 -9.28
CA GLN A 76 -0.13 -7.44 -8.62
C GLN A 76 1.17 -6.66 -8.34
N GLU A 77 2.23 -7.36 -7.90
CA GLU A 77 3.56 -6.78 -7.69
C GLU A 77 4.15 -6.25 -9.00
N ASP A 78 4.05 -7.01 -10.09
CA ASP A 78 4.53 -6.59 -11.41
C ASP A 78 3.78 -5.37 -11.95
N GLY A 79 2.47 -5.30 -11.71
CA GLY A 79 1.67 -4.14 -12.10
C GLY A 79 2.03 -2.88 -11.32
N LEU A 80 2.19 -2.99 -10.00
CA LEU A 80 2.64 -1.87 -9.16
C LEU A 80 4.01 -1.36 -9.61
N LEU A 81 4.97 -2.26 -9.81
CA LEU A 81 6.31 -1.92 -10.28
C LEU A 81 6.28 -1.24 -11.64
N LYS A 82 5.44 -1.71 -12.56
CA LYS A 82 5.27 -1.11 -13.89
C LYS A 82 4.70 0.31 -13.81
N LEU A 83 3.67 0.53 -12.99
CA LEU A 83 3.06 1.85 -12.80
C LEU A 83 4.11 2.85 -12.28
N ILE A 84 4.87 2.46 -11.26
CA ILE A 84 5.89 3.34 -10.66
C ILE A 84 7.05 3.56 -11.61
N ALA A 85 7.52 2.53 -12.32
CA ALA A 85 8.56 2.68 -13.33
C ALA A 85 8.16 3.63 -14.48
N ASN A 86 6.85 3.77 -14.74
CA ASN A 86 6.30 4.70 -15.72
C ASN A 86 6.05 6.12 -15.17
N GLY A 87 6.44 6.40 -13.91
CA GLY A 87 6.36 7.73 -13.31
C GLY A 87 5.20 7.95 -12.34
N CYS A 88 4.39 6.92 -12.04
CA CYS A 88 3.41 7.00 -10.96
C CYS A 88 4.12 7.19 -9.62
N GLY A 89 3.67 8.16 -8.82
CA GLY A 89 4.16 8.37 -7.47
C GLY A 89 3.75 7.23 -6.53
N LEU A 90 4.60 6.95 -5.54
CA LEU A 90 4.28 6.05 -4.44
C LEU A 90 4.45 6.81 -3.12
N ALA A 91 3.40 6.88 -2.32
CA ALA A 91 3.44 7.42 -0.96
C ALA A 91 2.91 6.39 0.04
N GLY A 92 3.24 6.57 1.31
CA GLY A 92 2.76 5.72 2.39
C GLY A 92 3.51 6.00 3.67
N TRP A 93 3.05 5.40 4.78
CA TRP A 93 3.61 5.68 6.10
C TRP A 93 3.65 4.45 6.98
N HIS A 94 4.66 4.45 7.86
CA HIS A 94 4.76 3.56 9.00
C HIS A 94 4.42 2.10 8.66
N GLY A 95 3.50 1.48 9.40
CA GLY A 95 3.08 0.10 9.19
C GLY A 95 2.24 -0.10 7.93
N HIS A 96 1.54 0.93 7.43
CA HIS A 96 0.68 0.83 6.26
C HIS A 96 1.44 0.62 4.93
N MET A 97 2.74 0.91 4.93
CA MET A 97 3.62 0.69 3.78
C MET A 97 4.79 -0.22 4.15
N GLY A 98 5.44 0.02 5.28
CA GLY A 98 6.67 -0.67 5.67
C GLY A 98 6.46 -2.06 6.28
N ASP A 99 5.29 -2.32 6.86
CA ASP A 99 4.91 -3.64 7.43
C ASP A 99 4.13 -4.52 6.43
N ALA A 100 3.74 -3.95 5.28
CA ALA A 100 2.98 -4.63 4.25
C ALA A 100 3.84 -5.61 3.45
N PHE A 101 3.19 -6.63 2.88
CA PHE A 101 3.74 -7.51 1.84
C PHE A 101 5.10 -8.15 2.18
N ARG A 102 5.23 -8.66 3.42
CA ARG A 102 6.51 -9.11 4.00
C ARG A 102 7.33 -10.13 3.21
N ASP A 103 6.71 -10.91 2.33
CA ASP A 103 7.38 -11.90 1.49
C ASP A 103 7.70 -11.39 0.07
N ARG A 104 7.54 -10.07 -0.16
CA ARG A 104 7.82 -9.37 -1.41
C ARG A 104 9.10 -8.55 -1.30
N PRO A 105 10.28 -9.16 -1.47
CA PRO A 105 11.55 -8.44 -1.38
C PRO A 105 11.67 -7.35 -2.45
N THR A 106 11.05 -7.51 -3.63
CA THR A 106 11.06 -6.50 -4.68
C THR A 106 10.23 -5.27 -4.29
N TYR A 107 9.07 -5.46 -3.65
CA TYR A 107 8.33 -4.37 -3.03
C TYR A 107 9.16 -3.65 -1.96
N HIS A 108 9.83 -4.39 -1.06
CA HIS A 108 10.71 -3.78 -0.06
C HIS A 108 11.91 -3.03 -0.65
N PHE A 109 12.45 -3.51 -1.76
CA PHE A 109 13.48 -2.82 -2.53
C PHE A 109 12.94 -1.51 -3.13
N LEU A 110 11.74 -1.56 -3.73
CA LEU A 110 11.05 -0.41 -4.29
C LEU A 110 10.80 0.68 -3.24
N ILE A 111 10.32 0.32 -2.05
CA ILE A 111 10.06 1.29 -0.96
C ILE A 111 11.31 1.69 -0.18
N GLY A 112 12.46 1.10 -0.50
CA GLY A 112 13.76 1.40 0.14
C GLY A 112 13.87 0.94 1.59
N GLY A 113 13.07 -0.03 2.03
CA GLY A 113 13.08 -0.48 3.42
C GLY A 113 12.23 -1.72 3.69
N GLN A 114 12.60 -2.42 4.76
CA GLN A 114 11.84 -3.54 5.29
C GLN A 114 11.68 -3.36 6.79
N PHE A 115 10.45 -3.43 7.28
CA PHE A 115 10.22 -3.46 8.71
C PHE A 115 10.71 -4.78 9.31
N VAL A 116 11.65 -4.69 10.26
CA VAL A 116 12.25 -5.87 10.92
C VAL A 116 11.52 -6.21 12.21
N ALA A 117 11.45 -5.25 13.14
CA ALA A 117 10.82 -5.44 14.43
C ALA A 117 10.52 -4.10 15.10
N HIS A 118 9.59 -4.11 16.05
CA HIS A 118 9.43 -3.00 16.96
C HIS A 118 10.62 -2.97 17.93
N PRO A 119 11.05 -1.77 18.37
CA PRO A 119 11.98 -1.67 19.49
C PRO A 119 11.43 -2.49 20.67
N ARG A 120 12.25 -3.35 21.26
CA ARG A 120 11.87 -3.97 22.53
C ARG A 120 11.82 -2.85 23.55
N LEU A 121 10.67 -2.65 24.19
CA LEU A 121 10.66 -1.99 25.49
C LEU A 121 11.50 -2.88 26.39
N ALA A 122 12.66 -2.41 26.85
CA ALA A 122 13.34 -3.02 27.97
C ALA A 122 12.34 -3.00 29.13
N ARG A 123 11.80 -4.17 29.47
CA ARG A 123 11.15 -4.39 30.76
C ARG A 123 12.23 -4.64 31.79
#